data_AF-A0A5K0X026-F1
#
_entry.id   AF-A0A5K0X026-F1
#
_cell.length_a   1.000
_cell.length_b   1.000
_cell.length_c   1.000
_cell.angle_alpha   90.00
_cell.angle_beta   90.00
_cell.angle_gamma   90.00
#
_symmetry.space_group_name_H-M   'P 1'
#
loop_
_entity.id
_entity.type
_entity.pdbx_description
1 polymer ?
#
loop_
_entity_poly.entity_id
_entity_poly.type
_entity_poly.pdbx_seq_one_letter_code
_entity_poly.pdbx_strand_id
1 'polypeptide(L)' 'MENHWLPPLLLLLCLSTAGSTVLQDFSSLPFEEGYTRLFGDQNLVVQRDGKTVHVSLDKTT' A
#
# COMPACT_ATOMS: atom_id res chain seq x y z
N MET A 1 -21.29 -31.83 -36.00
CA MET A 1 -22.09 -31.93 -34.76
C MET A 1 -21.11 -32.29 -33.65
N GLU A 2 -20.20 -31.37 -33.31
CA GLU A 2 -20.38 -30.36 -32.25
C GLU A 2 -20.10 -30.94 -30.84
N ASN A 3 -18.81 -31.14 -30.59
CA ASN A 3 -18.04 -30.91 -29.37
C ASN A 3 -18.83 -30.72 -28.05
N HIS A 4 -19.27 -31.80 -27.40
CA HIS A 4 -19.95 -31.78 -26.09
C HIS A 4 -19.02 -31.92 -24.84
N TRP A 5 -17.69 -31.81 -24.97
CA TRP A 5 -16.72 -32.16 -23.91
C TRP A 5 -15.82 -31.00 -23.43
N LEU A 6 -16.37 -29.79 -23.28
CA LEU A 6 -15.61 -28.64 -22.74
C LEU A 6 -16.07 -28.06 -21.38
N PRO A 7 -17.14 -28.50 -20.68
CA PRO A 7 -17.60 -27.75 -19.51
C PRO A 7 -16.69 -27.82 -18.26
N PRO A 8 -16.04 -28.94 -17.87
CA PRO A 8 -15.34 -28.99 -16.58
C PRO A 8 -13.93 -28.36 -16.65
N LEU A 9 -13.22 -28.50 -17.77
CA LEU A 9 -11.89 -27.91 -17.97
C LEU A 9 -11.94 -26.38 -17.95
N LEU A 10 -12.99 -25.80 -18.55
CA LEU A 10 -13.23 -24.36 -18.53
C LEU A 10 -13.52 -23.85 -17.11
N LEU A 11 -14.29 -24.62 -16.33
CA LEU A 11 -14.58 -24.31 -14.93
C LEU A 11 -13.32 -24.34 -14.06
N LEU A 12 -12.44 -25.34 -14.24
CA LEU A 12 -11.14 -25.41 -13.56
C LEU A 12 -10.23 -24.24 -13.95
N LEU A 13 -10.26 -23.81 -15.21
CA LEU A 13 -9.50 -22.66 -15.68
C LEU A 13 -9.97 -21.37 -14.98
N CYS A 14 -11.28 -21.19 -14.79
CA CYS A 14 -11.87 -20.06 -14.08
C CYS A 14 -11.51 -20.00 -12.58
N LEU A 15 -11.28 -21.14 -11.92
CA LEU A 15 -10.83 -21.17 -10.52
C LEU A 15 -9.33 -20.84 -10.38
N SER A 16 -8.54 -21.03 -11.45
CA SER A 16 -7.09 -20.79 -11.42
C SER A 16 -6.69 -19.32 -11.55
N THR A 17 -7.62 -18.44 -11.92
CA THR A 17 -7.46 -16.99 -11.75
C THR A 17 -7.74 -16.60 -10.29
N ALA A 18 -7.00 -17.20 -9.36
CA ALA A 18 -6.75 -16.59 -8.08
C ALA A 18 -5.94 -15.32 -8.40
N GLY A 19 -6.61 -14.17 -8.37
CA GLY A 19 -5.96 -12.88 -8.60
C GLY A 19 -4.69 -12.84 -7.78
N SER A 20 -3.56 -12.58 -8.44
CA SER A 20 -2.36 -12.14 -7.74
C SER A 20 -2.77 -10.86 -7.03
N THR A 21 -3.13 -10.97 -5.76
CA THR A 21 -3.00 -9.84 -4.84
C THR A 21 -1.53 -9.55 -4.91
N VAL A 22 -1.14 -8.57 -5.74
CA VAL A 22 0.11 -7.87 -5.52
C VAL A 22 -0.02 -7.45 -4.08
N LEU A 23 0.65 -8.16 -3.18
CA LEU A 23 0.96 -7.62 -1.87
C LEU A 23 1.83 -6.44 -2.26
N GLN A 24 1.19 -5.29 -2.49
CA GLN A 24 1.90 -4.04 -2.58
C GLN A 24 2.46 -3.92 -1.19
N ASP A 25 3.70 -4.38 -1.07
CA ASP A 25 4.54 -4.10 0.07
C ASP A 25 4.77 -2.61 -0.05
N PHE A 26 3.79 -1.84 0.41
CA PHE A 26 3.97 -0.46 0.80
C PHE A 26 4.86 -0.53 2.03
N SER A 27 6.11 -0.95 1.82
CA SER A 27 7.14 -0.96 2.82
C SER A 27 7.22 0.49 3.24
N SER A 28 6.60 0.77 4.40
CA SER A 28 6.53 2.10 4.93
C SER A 28 7.98 2.53 5.16
N LEU A 29 8.40 3.52 4.40
CA LEU A 29 9.73 4.07 4.53
C LEU A 29 9.80 4.94 5.79
N PRO A 30 10.93 4.94 6.51
CA PRO A 30 11.22 5.95 7.51
C PRO A 30 11.07 7.36 6.92
N PHE A 31 10.49 8.27 7.70
CA PHE A 31 10.22 9.64 7.25
C PHE A 31 11.48 10.33 6.73
N GLU A 32 12.60 10.21 7.46
CA GLU A 32 13.88 10.83 7.12
C GLU A 32 14.53 10.25 5.85
N GLU A 33 14.02 9.12 5.33
CA GLU A 33 14.58 8.47 4.13
C GLU A 33 13.94 8.97 2.83
N GLY A 34 12.70 9.47 2.87
CA GLY A 34 11.99 9.92 1.66
C GLY A 34 11.27 11.25 1.78
N TYR A 35 11.33 11.89 2.94
CA TYR A 35 10.73 13.19 3.18
C TYR A 35 11.75 14.12 3.84
N THR A 36 11.52 15.41 3.67
CA THR A 36 12.28 16.46 4.36
C THR A 36 11.31 17.47 4.97
N ARG A 37 11.73 18.10 6.06
CA ARG A 37 10.96 19.15 6.71
C ARG A 37 11.12 20.45 5.91
N LEU A 38 10.00 21.12 5.65
CA LEU A 38 10.00 22.37 4.90
C LEU A 38 9.87 23.60 5.82
N PHE A 39 9.10 23.46 6.90
CA PHE A 39 8.84 24.51 7.89
C PHE A 39 8.31 23.88 9.18
N GLY A 40 8.28 24.66 10.25
CA GLY A 40 7.65 24.25 11.50
C GLY A 40 8.31 23.03 12.15
N ASP A 41 9.63 23.04 12.31
CA ASP A 41 10.39 21.91 12.89
C ASP A 41 9.89 21.49 14.28
N GLN A 42 9.30 22.44 15.00
CA GLN A 42 8.70 22.29 16.33
C GLN A 42 7.27 21.74 16.29
N ASN A 43 6.64 21.74 15.11
CA ASN A 43 5.26 21.33 14.88
C ASN A 43 5.15 19.93 14.26
N LEU A 44 6.29 19.33 13.94
CA LEU A 44 6.41 18.01 13.34
C LEU A 44 7.12 17.05 14.30
N VAL A 45 6.44 15.98 14.68
CA VAL A 45 6.97 14.94 15.57
C VAL A 45 6.94 13.59 14.87
N VAL A 46 8.12 13.02 14.64
CA VAL A 46 8.26 11.63 14.16
C VAL A 46 8.13 10.68 15.35
N GLN A 47 7.25 9.70 15.24
CA GLN A 47 7.04 8.71 16.31
C GLN A 47 8.20 7.71 16.39
N ARG A 48 8.21 6.89 17.45
CA ARG A 48 9.29 5.90 17.70
C ARG A 48 9.49 4.90 16.56
N ASP A 49 8.46 4.63 15.77
CA ASP A 49 8.55 3.74 14.61
C ASP A 49 9.32 4.36 13.42
N GLY A 50 9.64 5.66 13.49
CA GLY A 50 10.30 6.40 12.42
C GLY A 50 9.45 6.61 11.17
N LYS A 51 8.24 6.07 11.14
CA LYS A 51 7.37 5.91 9.96
C LYS A 51 6.10 6.74 10.08
N THR A 52 5.64 6.96 11.30
CA THR A 52 4.47 7.77 11.59
C THR A 52 4.89 9.17 11.99
N VAL A 53 4.27 10.18 11.38
CA VAL A 53 4.52 11.60 11.69
C VAL A 53 3.24 12.27 12.16
N HIS A 54 3.35 13.04 13.24
CA HIS A 54 2.30 13.94 13.69
C HIS A 54 2.66 15.38 13.29
N VAL A 55 1.75 16.06 12.61
CA VAL A 55 1.89 17.47 12.26
C VAL A 55 0.80 18.26 12.98
N SER A 56 1.20 19.32 13.65
CA SER A 56 0.31 20.18 14.42
C SER A 56 0.33 21.61 13.88
N LEU A 57 -0.82 22.30 13.97
CA LEU A 57 -0.93 23.69 13.56
C LEU A 57 -1.25 24.53 14.79
N ASP A 58 -0.56 25.65 14.92
CA ASP A 58 -0.82 26.68 15.92
C ASP A 58 -0.98 28.05 15.25
N LYS A 59 -1.12 29.11 16.06
CA LYS A 59 -1.36 30.47 15.56
C LYS A 59 -0.13 31.11 14.90
N THR A 60 1.03 30.48 15.00
CA THR A 60 2.34 31.00 14.61
C THR A 60 3.02 30.16 13.53
N THR A 61 2.38 29.07 13.09
CA THR A 61 2.90 28.15 12.08
C THR A 61 2.85 28.77 10.68
#